data_AF-A0AAJ2U6M4-F1
#
_entry.id   AF-A0AAJ2U6M4-F1
#
_cell.length_a   1.000
_cell.length_b   1.000
_cell.length_c   1.000
_cell.angle_alpha   90.00
_cell.angle_beta   90.00
_cell.angle_gamma   90.00
#
_symmetry.space_group_name_H-M   'P 1'
#
loop_
_entity.id
_entity.type
_entity.pdbx_description
1 polymer ?
#
loop_
_entity_poly.entity_id
_entity_poly.type
_entity_poly.pdbx_seq_one_letter_code
_entity_poly.pdbx_strand_id
1 'polypeptide(L)'
;EHVEAREVWVRRINEVDGQEVKGDLDKYRMLKFVRSNQGTCYNQRPIVKVGDHVTKGEILADGPSMELGELALGRNVLVAFMT
;
A
#
# COMPACT_ATOMS: atom_id res chain seq x y z
N GLU A 1 10.27 8.28 -1.53
CA GLU A 1 11.38 8.96 -0.81
C GLU A 1 11.45 8.51 0.65
N HIS A 2 10.30 8.38 1.31
CA HIS A 2 10.20 7.88 2.68
C HIS A 2 9.06 6.87 2.78
N VAL A 3 9.29 5.75 3.46
CA VAL A 3 8.26 4.71 3.68
C VAL A 3 8.33 4.27 5.13
N GLU A 4 7.24 4.48 5.85
CA GLU A 4 7.05 4.04 7.22
C GLU A 4 5.73 3.29 7.38
N ALA A 5 5.57 2.58 8.50
CA ALA A 5 4.35 1.82 8.77
C ALA A 5 3.07 2.67 8.82
N ARG A 6 3.18 3.99 9.06
CA ARG A 6 2.07 4.94 9.21
C ARG A 6 1.95 5.94 8.06
N GLU A 7 2.98 6.12 7.24
CA GLU A 7 2.98 7.10 6.17
C GLU A 7 3.92 6.73 5.02
N VAL A 8 3.56 7.16 3.82
CA VAL A 8 4.34 6.99 2.60
C VAL A 8 4.48 8.36 1.94
N TRP A 9 5.70 8.75 1.61
CA TRP A 9 6.00 10.01 0.93
C TRP A 9 6.48 9.75 -0.49
N VAL A 10 5.71 10.25 -1.45
CA VAL A 10 5.96 10.13 -2.88
C VAL A 10 6.36 11.50 -3.41
N ARG A 11 7.50 11.57 -4.07
CA ARG A 11 7.96 12.79 -4.74
C ARG A 11 7.53 12.73 -6.19
N ARG A 12 6.86 13.78 -6.67
CA ARG A 12 6.57 13.90 -8.10
C ARG A 12 7.84 14.21 -8.87
N ILE A 13 8.00 13.54 -9.99
CA ILE A 13 9.07 13.81 -10.95
C ILE A 13 8.41 14.54 -12.12
N ASN A 14 8.91 15.74 -12.42
CA ASN A 14 8.48 16.52 -13.58
C ASN A 14 9.60 16.51 -14.62
N GLU A 15 9.26 16.49 -15.89
CA GLU A 15 10.25 16.62 -16.96
C GLU A 15 10.28 18.09 -17.44
N VAL A 16 11.44 18.74 -17.33
CA VAL A 16 11.67 20.10 -17.83
C VAL A 16 12.92 20.05 -18.70
N ASP A 17 12.81 20.46 -19.95
CA ASP A 17 13.92 20.48 -20.93
C ASP A 17 14.67 19.13 -21.07
N GLY A 18 13.94 18.01 -20.95
CA GLY A 18 14.50 16.65 -21.06
C GLY A 18 15.27 16.17 -19.83
N GLN A 19 15.19 16.88 -18.71
CA GLN A 19 15.76 16.49 -17.42
C GLN A 19 14.66 16.22 -16.39
N GLU A 20 14.86 15.17 -15.59
CA GLU A 20 13.99 14.85 -14.47
C GLU A 20 14.25 15.82 -13.30
N VAL A 21 13.25 16.62 -12.99
CA VAL A 21 13.28 17.60 -11.90
C VAL A 21 12.41 17.10 -10.74
N LYS A 22 12.98 17.20 -9.54
CA LYS A 22 12.27 16.93 -8.29
C LYS A 22 11.17 17.97 -8.08
N GLY A 23 9.92 17.52 -8.17
CA GLY A 23 8.73 18.33 -7.87
C GLY A 23 8.28 18.20 -6.42
N ASP A 24 6.97 18.44 -6.24
CA ASP A 24 6.27 18.43 -4.96
C ASP A 24 6.32 17.07 -4.25
N LEU A 25 6.16 17.10 -2.92
CA LEU A 25 6.11 15.93 -2.07
C LEU A 25 4.68 15.65 -1.61
N ASP A 26 4.11 14.52 -2.05
CA ASP A 26 2.81 14.04 -1.60
C ASP A 26 2.98 13.10 -0.41
N LYS A 27 2.19 13.32 0.64
CA LYS A 27 2.21 12.52 1.87
C LYS A 27 0.89 11.77 2.04
N TYR A 28 0.98 10.45 2.10
CA TYR A 28 -0.16 9.56 2.30
C TYR A 28 -0.09 8.92 3.70
N ARG A 29 -1.11 9.15 4.53
CA ARG A 29 -1.19 8.59 5.89
C ARG A 29 -2.01 7.30 5.87
N MET A 30 -1.54 6.30 6.61
CA MET A 30 -2.15 4.98 6.72
C MET A 30 -3.06 4.91 7.95
N LEU A 31 -4.20 4.24 7.80
CA LEU A 31 -5.09 3.89 8.91
C LEU A 31 -4.50 2.70 9.67
N LYS A 32 -4.25 2.85 10.97
CA LYS A 32 -3.67 1.80 11.82
C LYS A 32 -4.61 1.44 12.95
N PHE A 33 -4.95 0.16 13.05
CA PHE A 33 -5.75 -0.41 14.14
C PHE A 33 -7.07 0.33 14.41
N VAL A 34 -7.70 0.82 13.34
CA VAL A 34 -8.98 1.53 13.43
C VAL A 34 -10.11 0.50 13.47
N ARG A 35 -11.11 0.72 14.31
CA ARG A 35 -12.27 -0.17 14.40
C ARG A 35 -13.22 0.07 13.22
N SER A 36 -13.67 -1.00 12.57
CA SER A 36 -14.72 -0.96 11.54
C SER A 36 -16.13 -0.94 12.16
N ASN A 37 -17.16 -0.68 11.35
CA ASN A 37 -18.56 -0.71 11.81
C ASN A 37 -18.93 -2.05 12.47
N GLN A 38 -18.40 -3.15 11.95
CA GLN A 38 -18.62 -4.50 12.48
C GLN A 38 -17.62 -4.91 13.58
N GLY A 39 -16.85 -3.96 14.10
CA GLY A 39 -15.92 -4.20 15.21
C GLY A 39 -14.60 -4.87 14.82
N THR A 40 -14.34 -5.11 13.54
CA THR A 40 -13.09 -5.69 13.08
C THR A 40 -11.98 -4.64 12.97
N CYS A 41 -10.71 -5.10 12.89
CA CYS A 41 -9.56 -4.22 12.74
C CYS A 41 -9.35 -3.80 11.28
N TYR A 42 -9.40 -2.50 11.03
CA TYR A 42 -8.97 -1.86 9.79
C TYR A 42 -7.51 -1.39 9.94
N ASN A 43 -6.60 -2.03 9.21
CA ASN A 43 -5.17 -1.75 9.29
C ASN A 43 -4.54 -1.78 7.90
N GLN A 44 -4.02 -0.64 7.48
CA GLN A 44 -3.29 -0.51 6.23
C GLN A 44 -1.79 -0.73 6.43
N ARG A 45 -1.14 -1.30 5.41
CA ARG A 45 0.31 -1.58 5.41
C ARG A 45 0.90 -1.15 4.07
N PRO A 46 1.98 -0.34 4.05
CA PRO A 46 2.64 0.00 2.80
C PRO A 46 3.19 -1.26 2.12
N ILE A 47 3.05 -1.32 0.79
CA ILE A 47 3.62 -2.41 -0.04
C ILE A 47 4.83 -1.94 -0.87
N VAL A 48 4.90 -0.64 -1.13
CA VAL A 48 6.01 -0.01 -1.85
C VAL A 48 7.24 0.14 -0.95
N LYS A 49 8.41 0.22 -1.57
CA LYS A 49 9.70 0.45 -0.91
C LYS A 49 10.27 1.81 -1.27
N VAL A 50 11.23 2.28 -0.47
CA VAL A 50 11.95 3.51 -0.78
C VAL A 50 12.75 3.31 -2.07
N GLY A 51 12.50 4.16 -3.06
CA GLY A 51 13.19 4.13 -4.35
C GLY A 51 12.33 3.58 -5.50
N ASP A 52 11.19 2.98 -5.20
CA ASP A 52 10.26 2.50 -6.23
C ASP A 52 9.69 3.69 -7.03
N HIS A 53 9.66 3.53 -8.35
CA HIS A 53 8.98 4.46 -9.25
C HIS A 53 7.53 4.01 -9.39
N VAL A 54 6.60 4.88 -8.99
CA VAL A 54 5.17 4.59 -8.99
C VAL A 54 4.44 5.46 -9.99
N THR A 55 3.42 4.90 -10.61
CA THR A 55 2.56 5.59 -11.57
C THR A 55 1.24 6.00 -10.94
N LYS A 56 0.54 6.97 -11.57
CA LYS A 56 -0.76 7.40 -11.09
C LYS A 56 -1.75 6.22 -11.15
N GLY A 57 -2.36 5.90 -10.00
CA GLY A 57 -3.32 4.80 -9.87
C GLY A 57 -2.72 3.51 -9.34
N GLU A 58 -1.40 3.46 -9.18
CA GLU A 58 -0.71 2.34 -8.55
C GLU A 58 -0.96 2.26 -7.05
N ILE A 59 -1.00 1.04 -6.52
CA ILE A 59 -1.35 0.78 -5.12
C ILE A 59 -0.11 1.01 -4.24
N LEU A 60 -0.22 1.92 -3.28
CA LEU A 60 0.88 2.23 -2.35
C LEU A 60 0.84 1.38 -1.07
N ALA A 61 -0.34 0.91 -0.69
CA ALA A 61 -0.57 0.19 0.55
C ALA A 61 -1.75 -0.77 0.45
N ASP A 62 -1.63 -1.91 1.12
CA ASP A 62 -2.70 -2.89 1.30
C ASP A 62 -3.61 -2.50 2.46
N GLY A 63 -4.89 -2.82 2.32
CA GLY A 63 -5.90 -2.71 3.36
C GLY A 63 -6.10 -4.00 4.18
N PRO A 64 -7.17 -4.06 4.99
CA PRO A 64 -7.57 -5.33 5.60
C PRO A 64 -7.98 -6.34 4.52
N SER A 65 -7.57 -7.59 4.68
CA SER A 65 -7.87 -8.69 3.74
C SER A 65 -7.39 -8.46 2.31
N MET A 66 -6.23 -7.80 2.16
CA MET A 66 -5.53 -7.64 0.90
C MET A 66 -4.08 -8.11 1.03
N GLU A 67 -3.51 -8.56 -0.08
CA GLU A 67 -2.10 -8.90 -0.21
C GLU A 67 -1.61 -8.50 -1.60
N LEU A 68 -0.56 -7.68 -1.67
CA LEU A 68 0.07 -7.22 -2.92
C LEU A 68 -0.92 -6.57 -3.90
N GLY A 69 -1.87 -5.79 -3.37
CA GLY A 69 -2.90 -5.12 -4.16
C GLY A 69 -4.07 -6.01 -4.58
N GLU A 70 -4.06 -7.29 -4.22
CA GLU A 70 -5.14 -8.24 -4.53
C GLU A 70 -6.00 -8.57 -3.30
N LEU A 71 -7.21 -9.06 -3.56
CA LEU A 71 -8.15 -9.47 -2.51
C LEU A 71 -7.73 -10.83 -1.91
N ALA A 72 -7.43 -10.85 -0.61
CA ALA A 72 -6.96 -12.02 0.12
C ALA A 72 -7.81 -12.26 1.38
N LEU A 73 -8.98 -12.89 1.21
CA LEU A 73 -9.96 -13.08 2.28
C LEU A 73 -9.65 -14.26 3.23
N GLY A 74 -8.78 -15.18 2.83
CA GLY A 74 -8.61 -16.46 3.50
C GLY A 74 -7.19 -17.01 3.39
N ARG A 75 -7.04 -18.31 3.64
CA ARG A 75 -5.76 -19.01 3.55
C ARG A 75 -5.94 -20.34 2.82
N ASN A 76 -4.86 -20.76 2.16
CA ASN A 76 -4.78 -22.09 1.58
C ASN A 76 -4.55 -23.10 2.71
N VAL A 77 -5.39 -24.14 2.75
CA VAL A 77 -5.32 -25.22 3.75
C VAL A 77 -5.25 -26.57 3.02
N LEU A 78 -4.53 -27.53 3.60
CA LEU A 78 -4.54 -28.92 3.12
C LEU A 78 -5.82 -29.60 3.61
N VAL A 79 -6.59 -30.18 2.69
CA VAL A 79 -7.85 -30.87 2.99
C VAL A 79 -7.74 -32.33 2.58
N ALA A 80 -8.12 -33.23 3.47
CA ALA A 80 -8.24 -34.65 3.18
C ALA A 80 -9.71 -35.07 3.22
N PHE A 81 -10.15 -35.81 2.21
CA PHE A 81 -11.47 -36.45 2.18
C PHE A 81 -11.29 -37.92 2.59
N MET A 82 -11.90 -38.32 3.70
CA MET A 82 -11.87 -39.68 4.22
C MET A 82 -13.28 -40.19 4.49
N THR A 83 -13.45 -41.52 4.41
CA THR A 83 -14.69 -42.27 4.68
C THR A 83 -14.68 -42.84 6.09
#